data_AF-A0A1X0XPL0-F1
#
_entry.id   AF-A0A1X0XPL0-F1
#
_cell.length_a   1.000
_cell.length_b   1.000
_cell.length_c   1.000
_cell.angle_alpha   90.00
_cell.angle_beta   90.00
_cell.angle_gamma   90.00
#
_symmetry.space_group_name_H-M   'P 1'
#
loop_
_entity.id
_entity.type
_entity.pdbx_description
1 polymer ?
#
loop_
_entity_poly.entity_id
_entity_poly.type
_entity_poly.pdbx_seq_one_letter_code
_entity_poly.pdbx_strand_id
1 'polypeptide(L)'
;MSTDWGPGQGDEPTMNLPQRPPAPPPTPGGGSFPQPGPAWQPPQAPPHWQGPPSGPPYPYPVGGPGMPPIGYPPPRRRRRWPWWVAGAITAVITVVVITLVVVGGNDSTTTSNSAAPSSTRAPASSSSRPAPPTPSPSASPAAPALDIAALPSLLASADQVGNVLHDVQMRPREVATSLASDVSIDPAKCASAVAPALASTYTGSGYTGVAVQGLMEASPGRHKVIQAVAAFSDEAAAQQFYTQQLSAWRGCRLTGVTVSFTNGQPDDHATITIISETDGIASTVLLPAGASEHQGSECERAMGVRRNVVVDVRACGQNTITTGASLARVINDNITRHS
;
A
#
# COMPACT_ATOMS: atom_id res chain seq x y z
N MET A 1 29.02 39.48 -63.33
CA MET A 1 30.31 39.16 -62.67
C MET A 1 29.93 38.67 -61.27
N SER A 2 29.62 37.37 -61.08
CA SER A 2 30.52 36.30 -60.57
C SER A 2 31.35 36.79 -59.39
N THR A 3 31.24 36.29 -58.15
CA THR A 3 31.30 34.91 -57.63
C THR A 3 30.63 34.85 -56.23
N ASP A 4 29.78 33.88 -55.90
CA ASP A 4 30.05 32.53 -55.33
C ASP A 4 30.40 32.47 -53.82
N TRP A 5 29.40 31.98 -53.07
CA TRP A 5 29.27 31.22 -51.81
C TRP A 5 30.33 31.13 -50.68
N GLY A 6 29.81 31.29 -49.46
CA GLY A 6 30.29 30.64 -48.21
C GLY A 6 29.66 31.26 -46.93
N PRO A 7 28.73 30.58 -46.21
CA PRO A 7 28.04 31.15 -45.05
C PRO A 7 28.77 30.90 -43.72
N GLY A 8 28.64 31.85 -42.80
CA GLY A 8 29.28 31.88 -41.50
C GLY A 8 28.56 31.15 -40.36
N GLN A 9 29.29 31.01 -39.26
CA GLN A 9 28.85 30.89 -37.86
C GLN A 9 29.81 31.83 -37.12
N GLY A 10 29.40 32.85 -36.36
CA GLY A 10 28.28 32.92 -35.43
C GLY A 10 28.87 32.96 -34.03
N ASP A 11 29.39 34.12 -33.62
CA ASP A 11 30.04 34.35 -32.33
C ASP A 11 29.06 34.13 -31.16
N GLU A 12 29.48 33.28 -30.21
CA GLU A 12 28.78 33.00 -28.96
C GLU A 12 29.23 34.00 -27.88
N PRO A 13 28.34 34.67 -27.13
CA PRO A 13 28.72 35.64 -26.13
C PRO A 13 29.21 34.96 -24.85
N THR A 14 30.45 35.28 -24.45
CA THR A 14 31.09 34.79 -23.23
C THR A 14 30.42 35.40 -21.99
N MET A 15 29.59 34.62 -21.29
CA MET A 15 29.10 35.01 -19.96
C MET A 15 30.18 34.77 -18.90
N ASN A 16 30.63 35.86 -18.28
CA ASN A 16 31.52 35.88 -17.12
C ASN A 16 30.86 35.22 -15.91
N LEU A 17 31.41 34.09 -15.46
CA LEU A 17 31.06 33.48 -14.17
C LEU A 17 31.78 34.19 -13.01
N PRO A 18 31.11 34.44 -11.87
CA PRO A 18 31.75 35.04 -10.70
C PRO A 18 32.75 34.06 -10.05
N GLN A 19 33.98 34.54 -9.84
CA GLN A 19 35.07 33.78 -9.20
C GLN A 19 34.75 33.48 -7.73
N ARG A 20 34.91 32.21 -7.32
CA ARG A 20 34.87 31.80 -5.90
C ARG A 20 36.12 32.31 -5.16
N PRO A 21 36.00 32.75 -3.90
CA PRO A 21 37.15 33.08 -3.07
C PRO A 21 37.99 31.84 -2.74
N PRO A 22 39.33 32.01 -2.52
CA PRO A 22 40.24 30.91 -2.23
C PRO A 22 40.00 30.30 -0.85
N ALA A 23 40.23 28.98 -0.74
CA ALA A 23 40.10 28.22 0.50
C ALA A 23 41.21 28.56 1.52
N PRO A 24 40.93 28.51 2.84
CA PRO A 24 41.95 28.73 3.87
C PRO A 24 42.95 27.56 3.95
N PRO A 25 44.18 27.82 4.46
CA PRO A 25 45.22 26.79 4.57
C PRO A 25 44.89 25.75 5.66
N PRO A 26 45.38 24.50 5.53
CA PRO A 26 45.10 23.44 6.49
C PRO A 26 45.83 23.67 7.82
N THR A 27 45.09 23.57 8.92
CA THR A 27 45.60 23.52 10.29
C THR A 27 46.28 22.17 10.58
N PRO A 28 47.47 22.13 11.20
CA PRO A 28 48.09 20.89 11.66
C PRO A 28 47.44 20.46 12.98
N GLY A 29 46.40 19.63 12.90
CA GLY A 29 45.72 19.00 14.04
C GLY A 29 45.84 17.48 13.94
N GLY A 30 46.32 16.85 15.00
CA GLY A 30 46.82 15.47 15.05
C GLY A 30 45.88 14.41 14.45
N GLY A 31 46.38 13.72 13.43
CA GLY A 31 45.78 12.51 12.89
C GLY A 31 46.08 11.31 13.78
N SER A 32 45.08 10.84 14.52
CA SER A 32 45.01 9.43 14.90
C SER A 32 44.57 8.64 13.66
N PHE A 33 45.51 7.94 13.03
CA PHE A 33 45.23 6.99 11.96
C PHE A 33 44.26 5.91 12.45
N PRO A 34 43.19 5.55 11.72
CA PRO A 34 42.40 4.38 12.04
C PRO A 34 43.27 3.14 11.81
N GLN A 35 43.35 2.27 12.81
CA GLN A 35 43.94 0.94 12.68
C GLN A 35 43.23 0.17 11.55
N PRO A 36 43.95 -0.62 10.72
CA PRO A 36 43.31 -1.51 9.77
C PRO A 36 42.48 -2.55 10.55
N GLY A 37 41.19 -2.61 10.24
CA GLY A 37 40.29 -3.63 10.77
C GLY A 37 40.76 -5.04 10.38
N PRO A 38 40.38 -6.08 11.14
CA PRO A 38 40.80 -7.44 10.87
C PRO A 38 40.32 -7.89 9.48
N ALA A 39 41.21 -8.58 8.76
CA ALA A 39 40.93 -9.12 7.44
C ALA A 39 39.73 -10.05 7.46
N TRP A 40 38.84 -9.89 6.49
CA TRP A 40 37.69 -10.76 6.25
C TRP A 40 38.17 -12.21 6.05
N GLN A 41 37.77 -13.12 6.94
CA GLN A 41 37.91 -14.56 6.75
C GLN A 41 36.62 -15.10 6.13
N PRO A 42 36.67 -15.91 5.06
CA PRO A 42 35.48 -16.55 4.52
C PRO A 42 34.90 -17.53 5.56
N PRO A 43 33.56 -17.71 5.62
CA PRO A 43 32.94 -18.66 6.53
C PRO A 43 33.45 -20.08 6.26
N GLN A 44 33.88 -20.78 7.31
CA GLN A 44 34.21 -22.19 7.21
C GLN A 44 32.96 -23.00 6.83
N ALA A 45 33.13 -23.94 5.90
CA ALA A 45 32.06 -24.83 5.48
C ALA A 45 31.47 -25.59 6.68
N PRO A 46 30.14 -25.81 6.74
CA PRO A 46 29.54 -26.57 7.82
C PRO A 46 30.07 -28.01 7.84
N PRO A 47 30.22 -28.62 9.03
CA PRO A 47 30.63 -30.01 9.13
C PRO A 47 29.63 -30.91 8.40
N HIS A 48 30.17 -31.88 7.67
CA HIS A 48 29.44 -32.91 6.95
C HIS A 48 28.52 -33.66 7.93
N TRP A 49 27.22 -33.61 7.65
CA TRP A 49 26.21 -34.30 8.44
C TRP A 49 26.39 -35.82 8.26
N GLN A 50 26.93 -36.49 9.27
CA GLN A 50 26.95 -37.95 9.35
C GLN A 50 25.58 -38.40 9.85
N GLY A 51 24.79 -39.01 8.97
CA GLY A 51 23.50 -39.60 9.34
C GLY A 51 23.67 -40.69 10.41
N PRO A 52 22.63 -40.96 11.22
CA PRO A 52 22.71 -41.95 12.28
C PRO A 52 22.92 -43.37 11.71
N PRO A 53 23.64 -44.25 12.43
CA PRO A 53 23.92 -45.60 11.97
C PRO A 53 22.64 -46.43 11.88
N SER A 54 22.51 -47.19 10.79
CA SER A 54 21.45 -48.17 10.57
C SER A 54 21.40 -49.19 11.71
N GLY A 55 20.26 -49.27 12.39
CA GLY A 55 19.99 -50.31 13.39
C GLY A 55 19.90 -51.72 12.77
N PRO A 56 20.06 -52.77 13.59
CA PRO A 56 20.11 -54.15 13.13
C PRO A 56 18.74 -54.65 12.62
N PRO A 57 18.72 -55.64 11.71
CA PRO A 57 17.48 -56.20 11.18
C PRO A 57 16.75 -57.02 12.25
N TYR A 58 15.49 -56.72 12.48
CA TYR A 58 14.62 -57.51 13.36
C TYR A 58 14.30 -58.87 12.73
N PRO A 59 14.33 -59.98 13.49
CA PRO A 59 13.90 -61.29 13.00
C PRO A 59 12.37 -61.38 13.01
N TYR A 60 11.81 -61.92 11.92
CA TYR A 60 10.40 -62.25 11.78
C TYR A 60 10.05 -63.48 12.64
N PRO A 61 8.95 -63.46 13.42
CA PRO A 61 8.38 -64.69 13.95
C PRO A 61 7.39 -65.32 12.97
N VAL A 62 7.50 -66.64 12.88
CA VAL A 62 6.70 -67.55 12.07
C VAL A 62 5.38 -67.86 12.79
N GLY A 63 4.26 -67.72 12.08
CA GLY A 63 3.06 -68.56 12.20
C GLY A 63 2.18 -68.48 13.46
N GLY A 64 1.02 -67.84 13.34
CA GLY A 64 -0.14 -68.04 14.20
C GLY A 64 -1.44 -67.83 13.39
N PRO A 65 -2.43 -68.74 13.41
CA PRO A 65 -3.57 -68.68 12.51
C PRO A 65 -4.74 -67.85 13.08
N GLY A 66 -5.35 -67.03 12.23
CA GLY A 66 -6.74 -66.59 12.37
C GLY A 66 -6.98 -65.18 12.90
N MET A 67 -6.87 -64.16 12.03
CA MET A 67 -7.64 -62.92 12.15
C MET A 67 -8.10 -62.46 10.76
N PRO A 68 -9.37 -62.01 10.59
CA PRO A 68 -9.87 -61.56 9.30
C PRO A 68 -9.21 -60.23 8.88
N PRO A 69 -9.04 -59.97 7.57
CA PRO A 69 -8.29 -58.81 7.11
C PRO A 69 -9.05 -57.52 7.41
N ILE A 70 -8.43 -56.63 8.18
CA ILE A 70 -8.83 -55.22 8.27
C ILE A 70 -8.55 -54.60 6.90
N GLY A 71 -9.62 -54.34 6.15
CA GLY A 71 -9.56 -53.65 4.87
C GLY A 71 -9.06 -52.22 5.06
N TYR A 72 -7.96 -51.88 4.40
CA TYR A 72 -7.55 -50.49 4.20
C TYR A 72 -8.65 -49.74 3.43
N PRO A 73 -9.08 -48.55 3.88
CA PRO A 73 -9.98 -47.74 3.05
C PRO A 73 -9.24 -47.32 1.77
N PRO A 74 -9.88 -47.41 0.59
CA PRO A 74 -9.23 -46.98 -0.65
C PRO A 74 -9.00 -45.46 -0.64
N PRO A 75 -7.95 -44.96 -1.32
CA PRO A 75 -7.74 -43.52 -1.45
C PRO A 75 -8.95 -42.88 -2.16
N ARG A 76 -9.51 -41.84 -1.56
CA ARG A 76 -10.63 -41.07 -2.11
C ARG A 76 -10.25 -40.52 -3.49
N ARG A 77 -10.78 -41.14 -4.55
CA ARG A 77 -10.78 -40.58 -5.91
C ARG A 77 -11.40 -39.19 -5.87
N ARG A 78 -10.62 -38.15 -6.20
CA ARG A 78 -11.14 -36.81 -6.52
C ARG A 78 -12.06 -36.95 -7.74
N ARG A 79 -13.37 -36.97 -7.48
CA ARG A 79 -14.42 -36.97 -8.51
C ARG A 79 -14.42 -35.60 -9.17
N ARG A 80 -13.84 -35.50 -10.37
CA ARG A 80 -14.05 -34.36 -11.27
C ARG A 80 -15.49 -34.46 -11.75
N TRP A 81 -16.36 -33.60 -11.22
CA TRP A 81 -17.77 -33.54 -11.61
C TRP A 81 -17.92 -32.40 -12.63
N PRO A 82 -18.48 -32.64 -13.84
CA PRO A 82 -18.59 -31.62 -14.87
C PRO A 82 -19.71 -30.63 -14.54
N TRP A 83 -19.39 -29.35 -14.59
CA TRP A 83 -20.28 -28.24 -14.21
C TRP A 83 -21.17 -27.81 -15.39
N TRP A 84 -22.20 -28.60 -15.69
CA TRP A 84 -23.27 -28.17 -16.59
C TRP A 84 -24.64 -28.60 -16.04
N VAL A 85 -25.23 -27.77 -15.17
CA VAL A 85 -26.68 -27.52 -15.13
C VAL A 85 -26.89 -26.07 -14.69
N ALA A 86 -27.57 -25.31 -15.54
CA ALA A 86 -27.89 -23.89 -15.42
C ALA A 86 -29.05 -23.60 -14.45
N GLY A 87 -29.14 -22.35 -13.99
CA GLY A 87 -30.33 -21.83 -13.32
C GLY A 87 -30.11 -20.41 -12.77
N ALA A 88 -30.48 -19.41 -13.57
CA ALA A 88 -30.33 -18.00 -13.30
C ALA A 88 -31.20 -17.49 -12.14
N ILE A 89 -30.60 -16.74 -11.20
CA ILE A 89 -31.20 -15.57 -10.55
C ILE A 89 -30.09 -14.52 -10.37
N THR A 90 -30.24 -13.39 -11.05
CA THR A 90 -29.34 -12.24 -11.01
C THR A 90 -29.44 -11.51 -9.67
N ALA A 91 -28.38 -11.59 -8.87
CA ALA A 91 -28.01 -10.58 -7.89
C ALA A 91 -26.50 -10.37 -8.05
N VAL A 92 -26.11 -9.28 -8.70
CA VAL A 92 -24.70 -8.91 -8.88
C VAL A 92 -24.20 -8.38 -7.54
N ILE A 93 -23.74 -9.30 -6.68
CA ILE A 93 -22.94 -8.99 -5.50
C ILE A 93 -21.50 -9.33 -5.87
N THR A 94 -20.76 -8.33 -6.34
CA THR A 94 -19.31 -8.45 -6.53
C THR A 94 -18.64 -8.42 -5.16
N VAL A 95 -18.39 -9.60 -4.59
CA VAL A 95 -17.59 -9.74 -3.36
C VAL A 95 -16.12 -9.58 -3.72
N VAL A 96 -15.49 -8.49 -3.26
CA VAL A 96 -14.04 -8.28 -3.38
C VAL A 96 -13.35 -9.08 -2.30
N VAL A 97 -13.07 -10.36 -2.55
CA VAL A 97 -12.26 -11.18 -1.64
C VAL A 97 -10.82 -10.66 -1.65
N ILE A 98 -10.46 -9.89 -0.63
CA ILE A 98 -9.07 -9.55 -0.26
C ILE A 98 -8.53 -10.76 0.53
N THR A 99 -7.65 -11.56 -0.08
CA THR A 99 -7.01 -12.71 0.62
C THR A 99 -5.65 -12.32 1.18
N LEU A 100 -5.55 -12.26 2.51
CA LEU A 100 -4.29 -12.25 3.27
C LEU A 100 -4.16 -13.59 4.05
N VAL A 101 -2.94 -14.09 4.19
CA VAL A 101 -2.61 -15.46 4.62
C VAL A 101 -2.13 -15.42 6.07
N VAL A 102 -2.55 -16.40 6.89
CA VAL A 102 -2.45 -16.39 8.37
C VAL A 102 -1.88 -17.70 8.91
N VAL A 103 -1.12 -17.62 10.02
CA VAL A 103 -1.03 -18.66 11.06
C VAL A 103 -0.91 -18.00 12.46
N GLY A 104 -1.72 -18.44 13.41
CA GLY A 104 -2.08 -17.70 14.64
C GLY A 104 -1.27 -17.99 15.92
N GLY A 105 -1.73 -17.36 17.03
CA GLY A 105 -1.20 -17.63 18.38
C GLY A 105 -1.44 -16.55 19.46
N ASN A 106 -2.67 -16.50 19.99
CA ASN A 106 -3.20 -16.14 21.33
C ASN A 106 -2.48 -15.29 22.43
N ASP A 107 -3.34 -14.49 23.11
CA ASP A 107 -3.49 -14.24 24.58
C ASP A 107 -2.45 -13.30 25.30
N SER A 108 -2.76 -12.31 26.16
CA SER A 108 -3.98 -11.85 26.87
C SER A 108 -3.84 -10.40 27.41
N THR A 109 -4.99 -9.71 27.55
CA THR A 109 -5.45 -8.80 28.64
C THR A 109 -4.52 -7.74 29.27
N THR A 110 -4.97 -6.48 29.25
CA THR A 110 -4.81 -5.57 30.41
C THR A 110 -5.97 -4.56 30.57
N THR A 111 -6.40 -4.48 31.82
CA THR A 111 -7.39 -3.65 32.51
C THR A 111 -7.34 -2.15 32.18
N SER A 112 -8.50 -1.53 31.93
CA SER A 112 -8.66 -0.07 31.83
C SER A 112 -9.31 0.49 33.09
N ASN A 113 -8.69 1.53 33.67
CA ASN A 113 -9.28 2.37 34.71
C ASN A 113 -9.85 3.65 34.08
N SER A 114 -11.14 3.86 34.30
CA SER A 114 -11.89 5.09 34.04
C SER A 114 -11.48 6.23 34.97
N ALA A 115 -11.47 7.47 34.46
CA ALA A 115 -11.97 8.64 35.16
C ALA A 115 -12.15 9.84 34.20
N ALA A 116 -13.40 10.21 33.95
CA ALA A 116 -13.81 11.62 33.77
C ALA A 116 -14.07 12.21 35.19
N PRO A 117 -14.25 13.53 35.44
CA PRO A 117 -15.22 14.36 34.70
C PRO A 117 -15.01 15.91 34.68
N SER A 118 -15.99 16.56 34.02
CA SER A 118 -16.63 17.86 34.38
C SER A 118 -16.17 19.19 33.76
N SER A 119 -17.10 19.73 32.96
CA SER A 119 -17.60 21.11 32.77
C SER A 119 -16.90 22.30 33.44
N THR A 120 -16.77 23.42 32.71
CA THR A 120 -17.73 24.57 32.68
C THR A 120 -17.06 25.83 32.09
N ARG A 121 -17.85 26.62 31.33
CA ARG A 121 -17.88 28.10 31.29
C ARG A 121 -17.23 28.83 30.10
N ALA A 122 -18.10 29.43 29.28
CA ALA A 122 -17.81 30.56 28.39
C ALA A 122 -17.71 31.89 29.18
N PRO A 123 -17.03 32.93 28.63
CA PRO A 123 -17.82 34.11 28.30
C PRO A 123 -17.33 34.96 27.09
N ALA A 124 -18.30 35.74 26.59
CA ALA A 124 -18.27 37.12 26.11
C ALA A 124 -17.51 37.54 24.83
N SER A 125 -18.32 38.03 23.89
CA SER A 125 -18.00 38.77 22.67
C SER A 125 -17.35 40.13 22.94
N SER A 126 -16.45 40.56 22.05
CA SER A 126 -16.01 41.96 21.91
C SER A 126 -16.00 42.35 20.45
N SER A 127 -16.90 43.24 20.06
CA SER A 127 -17.00 43.82 18.72
C SER A 127 -15.84 44.77 18.45
N SER A 128 -15.13 44.56 17.34
CA SER A 128 -14.20 45.54 16.76
C SER A 128 -14.57 45.84 15.30
N ARG A 129 -14.38 47.11 14.93
CA ARG A 129 -14.90 47.83 13.75
C ARG A 129 -14.17 47.39 12.45
N PRO A 130 -14.86 47.20 11.31
CA PRO A 130 -14.19 46.74 10.08
C PRO A 130 -13.35 47.84 9.39
N ALA A 131 -12.17 47.46 8.93
CA ALA A 131 -11.33 48.25 8.02
C ALA A 131 -11.83 48.15 6.56
N PRO A 132 -11.51 49.11 5.66
CA PRO A 132 -11.98 49.10 4.28
C PRO A 132 -11.46 47.90 3.49
N PRO A 133 -12.25 47.28 2.60
CA PRO A 133 -11.83 46.12 1.83
C PRO A 133 -10.85 46.53 0.72
N THR A 134 -9.62 46.03 0.81
CA THR A 134 -8.67 45.96 -0.31
C THR A 134 -9.28 45.06 -1.40
N PRO A 135 -9.24 45.42 -2.70
CA PRO A 135 -9.77 44.56 -3.75
C PRO A 135 -8.98 43.25 -3.80
N SER A 136 -9.68 42.15 -3.53
CA SER A 136 -9.14 40.79 -3.58
C SER A 136 -8.73 40.46 -5.02
N PRO A 137 -7.57 39.84 -5.28
CA PRO A 137 -7.22 39.38 -6.61
C PRO A 137 -8.28 38.38 -7.09
N SER A 138 -8.84 38.65 -8.28
CA SER A 138 -9.85 37.83 -8.91
C SER A 138 -9.32 36.40 -9.04
N ALA A 139 -9.87 35.48 -8.23
CA ALA A 139 -9.53 34.07 -8.31
C ALA A 139 -9.89 33.56 -9.71
N SER A 140 -8.92 32.93 -10.38
CA SER A 140 -9.18 32.21 -11.63
C SER A 140 -10.31 31.19 -11.37
N PRO A 141 -11.27 31.02 -12.29
CA PRO A 141 -12.35 30.06 -12.09
C PRO A 141 -11.76 28.67 -11.80
N ALA A 142 -12.17 28.06 -10.69
CA ALA A 142 -11.79 26.70 -10.37
C ALA A 142 -12.25 25.77 -11.50
N ALA A 143 -11.39 24.83 -11.91
CA ALA A 143 -11.76 23.83 -12.91
C ALA A 143 -13.02 23.07 -12.43
N PRO A 144 -13.95 22.71 -13.33
CA PRO A 144 -15.13 21.95 -12.94
C PRO A 144 -14.76 20.65 -12.21
N ALA A 145 -15.60 20.20 -11.29
CA ALA A 145 -15.43 18.89 -10.65
C ALA A 145 -15.48 17.78 -11.71
N LEU A 146 -14.65 16.75 -11.55
CA LEU A 146 -14.71 15.55 -12.38
C LEU A 146 -16.01 14.78 -12.11
N ASP A 147 -16.63 14.30 -13.18
CA ASP A 147 -17.84 13.47 -13.13
C ASP A 147 -17.51 12.07 -12.58
N ILE A 148 -18.41 11.53 -11.77
CA ILE A 148 -18.35 10.17 -11.22
C ILE A 148 -18.25 9.13 -12.35
N ALA A 149 -18.90 9.37 -13.49
CA ALA A 149 -18.86 8.47 -14.65
C ALA A 149 -17.44 8.31 -15.23
N ALA A 150 -16.55 9.28 -14.99
CA ALA A 150 -15.17 9.21 -15.43
C ALA A 150 -14.27 8.38 -14.50
N LEU A 151 -14.67 8.12 -13.24
CA LEU A 151 -13.79 7.49 -12.24
C LEU A 151 -13.10 6.19 -12.71
N PRO A 152 -13.76 5.23 -13.40
CA PRO A 152 -13.10 4.02 -13.86
C PRO A 152 -11.94 4.26 -14.83
N SER A 153 -11.99 5.33 -15.65
CA SER A 153 -10.93 5.65 -16.62
C SER A 153 -9.71 6.30 -15.98
N LEU A 154 -9.82 6.77 -14.73
CA LEU A 154 -8.74 7.42 -13.99
C LEU A 154 -7.78 6.41 -13.35
N LEU A 155 -8.26 5.20 -13.07
CA LEU A 155 -7.46 4.11 -12.52
C LEU A 155 -6.25 3.81 -13.42
N ALA A 156 -5.13 3.40 -12.83
CA ALA A 156 -3.97 2.99 -13.60
C ALA A 156 -4.31 1.71 -14.40
N SER A 157 -3.97 1.66 -15.68
CA SER A 157 -4.14 0.45 -16.48
C SER A 157 -3.25 -0.68 -15.98
N ALA A 158 -3.56 -1.93 -16.34
CA ALA A 158 -2.72 -3.08 -15.98
C ALA A 158 -1.26 -2.91 -16.45
N ASP A 159 -1.05 -2.31 -17.62
CA ASP A 159 0.29 -2.02 -18.15
C ASP A 159 0.99 -0.93 -17.33
N GLN A 160 0.29 0.13 -16.94
CA GLN A 160 0.85 1.16 -16.05
C GLN A 160 1.25 0.57 -14.70
N VAL A 161 0.41 -0.30 -14.12
CA VAL A 161 0.74 -0.99 -12.87
C VAL A 161 1.94 -1.92 -13.06
N GLY A 162 1.98 -2.67 -14.15
CA GLY A 162 3.09 -3.55 -14.49
C GLY A 162 4.41 -2.80 -14.63
N ASN A 163 4.41 -1.66 -15.32
CA ASN A 163 5.60 -0.81 -15.50
C ASN A 163 6.15 -0.29 -14.17
N VAL A 164 5.28 0.15 -13.24
CA VAL A 164 5.70 0.56 -11.88
C VAL A 164 6.29 -0.61 -11.09
N LEU A 165 5.82 -1.83 -11.37
CA LEU A 165 6.32 -3.08 -10.79
C LEU A 165 7.46 -3.72 -11.61
N HIS A 166 8.18 -2.96 -12.45
CA HIS A 166 9.27 -3.47 -13.29
C HIS A 166 8.82 -4.49 -14.35
N ASP A 167 7.87 -4.09 -15.19
CA ASP A 167 7.33 -4.84 -16.33
C ASP A 167 6.67 -6.17 -15.95
N VAL A 168 6.09 -6.24 -14.75
CA VAL A 168 5.32 -7.41 -14.29
C VAL A 168 3.96 -7.45 -14.98
N GLN A 169 3.60 -8.61 -15.54
CA GLN A 169 2.28 -8.79 -16.13
C GLN A 169 1.19 -8.84 -15.04
N MET A 170 0.32 -7.82 -15.02
CA MET A 170 -0.80 -7.73 -14.10
C MET A 170 -2.11 -8.20 -14.75
N ARG A 171 -2.91 -8.97 -14.00
CA ARG A 171 -4.29 -9.32 -14.36
C ARG A 171 -5.26 -8.45 -13.56
N PRO A 172 -5.98 -7.52 -14.22
CA PRO A 172 -7.01 -6.74 -13.54
C PRO A 172 -8.25 -7.58 -13.27
N ARG A 173 -8.90 -7.30 -12.13
CA ARG A 173 -10.28 -7.71 -11.86
C ARG A 173 -11.25 -6.67 -12.42
N GLU A 174 -12.53 -7.02 -12.40
CA GLU A 174 -13.61 -6.07 -12.69
C GLU A 174 -13.53 -4.84 -11.77
N VAL A 175 -13.86 -3.68 -12.32
CA VAL A 175 -13.95 -2.43 -11.56
C VAL A 175 -15.25 -2.44 -10.77
N ALA A 176 -15.16 -2.33 -9.45
CA ALA A 176 -16.30 -2.16 -8.57
C ALA A 176 -16.59 -0.67 -8.36
N THR A 177 -17.87 -0.33 -8.21
CA THR A 177 -18.35 1.03 -7.88
C THR A 177 -18.87 1.14 -6.45
N SER A 178 -18.48 0.21 -5.59
CA SER A 178 -18.85 0.14 -4.18
C SER A 178 -17.62 0.03 -3.28
N LEU A 179 -17.79 0.46 -2.02
CA LEU A 179 -16.79 0.33 -0.98
C LEU A 179 -16.72 -1.11 -0.45
N ALA A 180 -15.55 -1.53 -0.02
CA ALA A 180 -15.36 -2.83 0.63
C ALA A 180 -15.91 -2.80 2.06
N SER A 181 -16.74 -3.79 2.41
CA SER A 181 -17.38 -3.91 3.73
C SER A 181 -17.21 -5.31 4.35
N ASP A 182 -16.51 -6.20 3.67
CA ASP A 182 -16.20 -7.57 4.10
C ASP A 182 -14.91 -7.68 4.92
N VAL A 183 -14.30 -6.54 5.26
CA VAL A 183 -13.06 -6.42 6.04
C VAL A 183 -13.25 -5.47 7.22
N SER A 184 -12.85 -5.90 8.41
CA SER A 184 -12.75 -5.06 9.61
C SER A 184 -11.32 -4.96 10.11
N ILE A 185 -10.95 -3.80 10.65
CA ILE A 185 -9.62 -3.52 11.19
C ILE A 185 -9.75 -3.22 12.68
N ASP A 186 -8.89 -3.81 13.50
CA ASP A 186 -8.75 -3.49 14.92
C ASP A 186 -7.32 -3.01 15.22
N PRO A 187 -7.13 -1.83 15.86
CA PRO A 187 -8.15 -0.85 16.23
C PRO A 187 -8.79 -0.16 15.03
N ALA A 188 -10.11 0.00 15.07
CA ALA A 188 -10.91 0.57 13.98
C ALA A 188 -10.45 1.96 13.50
N LYS A 189 -9.89 2.77 14.39
CA LYS A 189 -9.32 4.09 14.06
C LYS A 189 -8.17 4.02 13.04
N CYS A 190 -7.55 2.86 12.85
CA CYS A 190 -6.45 2.63 11.93
C CYS A 190 -6.88 2.02 10.60
N ALA A 191 -8.19 1.82 10.37
CA ALA A 191 -8.69 1.16 9.18
C ALA A 191 -8.17 1.77 7.87
N SER A 192 -8.21 3.10 7.76
CA SER A 192 -7.77 3.80 6.56
C SER A 192 -6.28 3.66 6.29
N ALA A 193 -5.45 3.45 7.33
CA ALA A 193 -4.02 3.20 7.19
C ALA A 193 -3.70 1.78 6.69
N VAL A 194 -4.68 0.88 6.69
CA VAL A 194 -4.47 -0.55 6.36
C VAL A 194 -4.98 -0.91 4.98
N ALA A 195 -6.18 -0.49 4.60
CA ALA A 195 -6.78 -0.90 3.33
C ALA A 195 -7.49 0.25 2.59
N PRO A 196 -7.42 0.26 1.24
CA PRO A 196 -8.13 1.24 0.43
C PRO A 196 -9.64 1.04 0.46
N ALA A 197 -10.39 2.12 0.20
CA ALA A 197 -11.82 2.08 -0.14
C ALA A 197 -12.72 1.27 0.84
N LEU A 198 -12.38 1.28 2.13
CA LEU A 198 -13.21 0.64 3.16
C LEU A 198 -14.46 1.47 3.48
N ALA A 199 -15.61 0.79 3.61
CA ALA A 199 -16.85 1.40 4.09
C ALA A 199 -16.68 2.09 5.44
N SER A 200 -15.96 1.46 6.37
CA SER A 200 -15.65 2.01 7.70
C SER A 200 -14.85 3.33 7.67
N THR A 201 -14.17 3.63 6.55
CA THR A 201 -13.40 4.86 6.36
C THR A 201 -14.18 5.93 5.60
N TYR A 202 -14.94 5.54 4.58
CA TYR A 202 -15.57 6.50 3.65
C TYR A 202 -17.04 6.79 3.98
N THR A 203 -17.76 5.94 4.70
CA THR A 203 -19.15 6.22 5.08
C THR A 203 -19.24 7.50 5.91
N GLY A 204 -20.07 8.45 5.47
CA GLY A 204 -20.23 9.76 6.14
C GLY A 204 -19.17 10.80 5.78
N SER A 205 -18.20 10.47 4.92
CA SER A 205 -17.14 11.42 4.49
C SER A 205 -17.61 12.48 3.49
N GLY A 206 -18.75 12.27 2.84
CA GLY A 206 -19.23 13.11 1.74
C GLY A 206 -18.70 12.72 0.35
N TYR A 207 -18.04 11.57 0.21
CA TYR A 207 -17.74 11.01 -1.11
C TYR A 207 -19.04 10.80 -1.91
N THR A 208 -18.99 11.07 -3.21
CA THR A 208 -20.17 11.01 -4.11
C THR A 208 -20.13 9.80 -5.04
N GLY A 209 -18.95 9.22 -5.26
CA GLY A 209 -18.76 8.01 -6.05
C GLY A 209 -17.37 7.43 -5.86
N VAL A 210 -17.21 6.15 -6.22
CA VAL A 210 -15.94 5.43 -6.11
C VAL A 210 -15.77 4.50 -7.30
N ALA A 211 -14.53 4.31 -7.75
CA ALA A 211 -14.13 3.19 -8.60
C ALA A 211 -12.97 2.46 -7.92
N VAL A 212 -13.09 1.14 -7.77
CA VAL A 212 -12.11 0.28 -7.07
C VAL A 212 -11.72 -0.87 -7.97
N GLN A 213 -10.44 -1.18 -8.06
CA GLN A 213 -9.96 -2.32 -8.83
C GLN A 213 -8.82 -3.05 -8.12
N GLY A 214 -8.94 -4.37 -8.07
CA GLY A 214 -7.84 -5.26 -7.68
C GLY A 214 -7.07 -5.74 -8.91
N LEU A 215 -5.75 -5.80 -8.81
CA LEU A 215 -4.87 -6.39 -9.81
C LEU A 215 -3.94 -7.39 -9.13
N MET A 216 -3.65 -8.49 -9.82
CA MET A 216 -2.74 -9.52 -9.33
C MET A 216 -1.77 -9.92 -10.43
N GLU A 217 -0.51 -10.10 -10.08
CA GLU A 217 0.50 -10.63 -10.99
C GLU A 217 0.04 -11.97 -11.59
N ALA A 218 0.18 -12.11 -12.92
CA ALA A 218 -0.30 -13.27 -13.66
C ALA A 218 0.42 -14.57 -13.27
N SER A 219 1.73 -14.47 -13.05
CA SER A 219 2.61 -15.55 -12.60
C SER A 219 3.92 -14.98 -12.07
N PRO A 220 4.42 -15.43 -10.90
CA PRO A 220 3.83 -16.45 -10.04
C PRO A 220 2.82 -15.89 -9.01
N GLY A 221 2.39 -14.63 -9.14
CA GLY A 221 1.37 -14.03 -8.27
C GLY A 221 1.93 -13.43 -6.97
N ARG A 222 3.15 -12.87 -7.02
CA ARG A 222 3.82 -12.28 -5.84
C ARG A 222 3.29 -10.88 -5.55
N HIS A 223 2.85 -10.16 -6.58
CA HIS A 223 2.35 -8.80 -6.43
C HIS A 223 0.83 -8.73 -6.49
N LYS A 224 0.26 -7.99 -5.53
CA LYS A 224 -1.17 -7.65 -5.50
C LYS A 224 -1.31 -6.16 -5.33
N VAL A 225 -2.19 -5.54 -6.10
CA VAL A 225 -2.49 -4.11 -6.01
C VAL A 225 -4.00 -3.94 -5.83
N ILE A 226 -4.39 -3.05 -4.93
CA ILE A 226 -5.73 -2.50 -4.88
C ILE A 226 -5.57 -1.00 -5.12
N GLN A 227 -6.30 -0.49 -6.09
CA GLN A 227 -6.36 0.95 -6.37
C GLN A 227 -7.81 1.41 -6.34
N ALA A 228 -8.01 2.63 -5.87
CA ALA A 228 -9.30 3.28 -5.88
C ALA A 228 -9.16 4.77 -6.16
N VAL A 229 -10.22 5.33 -6.75
CA VAL A 229 -10.45 6.76 -6.84
C VAL A 229 -11.83 7.06 -6.26
N ALA A 230 -11.92 8.08 -5.40
CA ALA A 230 -13.16 8.52 -4.78
C ALA A 230 -13.42 9.99 -5.10
N ALA A 231 -14.57 10.29 -5.70
CA ALA A 231 -14.99 11.66 -5.99
C ALA A 231 -15.62 12.31 -4.76
N PHE A 232 -15.40 13.60 -4.61
CA PHE A 232 -16.07 14.50 -3.68
C PHE A 232 -16.76 15.63 -4.44
N SER A 233 -17.55 16.45 -3.74
CA SER A 233 -18.26 17.59 -4.34
C SER A 233 -17.33 18.58 -5.03
N ASP A 234 -16.15 18.79 -4.44
CA ASP A 234 -15.16 19.76 -4.86
C ASP A 234 -13.77 19.39 -4.31
N GLU A 235 -12.77 20.17 -4.71
CA GLU A 235 -11.38 19.99 -4.29
C GLU A 235 -11.18 20.20 -2.78
N ALA A 236 -11.91 21.13 -2.17
CA ALA A 236 -11.78 21.40 -0.74
C ALA A 236 -12.28 20.21 0.11
N ALA A 237 -13.39 19.60 -0.29
CA ALA A 237 -13.92 18.39 0.34
C ALA A 237 -12.96 17.20 0.20
N ALA A 238 -12.38 16.98 -0.98
CA ALA A 238 -11.38 15.93 -1.20
C ALA A 238 -10.12 16.16 -0.36
N GLN A 239 -9.61 17.40 -0.33
CA GLN A 239 -8.43 17.79 0.45
C GLN A 239 -8.69 17.64 1.97
N GLN A 240 -9.89 17.99 2.43
CA GLN A 240 -10.30 17.84 3.82
C GLN A 240 -10.28 16.36 4.22
N PHE A 241 -10.87 15.48 3.41
CA PHE A 241 -10.84 14.04 3.66
C PHE A 241 -9.41 13.50 3.70
N TYR A 242 -8.57 13.81 2.71
CA TYR A 242 -7.16 13.41 2.68
C TYR A 242 -6.42 13.83 3.96
N THR A 243 -6.61 15.08 4.39
CA THR A 243 -5.94 15.62 5.60
C THR A 243 -6.40 14.90 6.87
N GLN A 244 -7.69 14.54 6.97
CA GLN A 244 -8.22 13.75 8.07
C GLN A 244 -7.60 12.34 8.10
N GLN A 245 -7.50 11.68 6.94
CA GLN A 245 -6.90 10.35 6.86
C GLN A 245 -5.41 10.38 7.20
N LEU A 246 -4.66 11.35 6.68
CA LEU A 246 -3.25 11.54 7.03
C LEU A 246 -3.06 11.75 8.54
N SER A 247 -3.93 12.53 9.19
CA SER A 247 -3.90 12.70 10.65
C SER A 247 -4.19 11.39 11.38
N ALA A 248 -5.16 10.60 10.92
CA ALA A 248 -5.48 9.29 11.48
C ALA A 248 -4.29 8.33 11.33
N TRP A 249 -3.64 8.30 10.16
CA TRP A 249 -2.48 7.47 9.88
C TRP A 249 -1.32 7.80 10.83
N ARG A 250 -1.04 9.09 11.06
CA ARG A 250 -0.02 9.54 12.01
C ARG A 250 -0.28 9.03 13.44
N GLY A 251 -1.56 8.93 13.84
CA GLY A 251 -1.98 8.35 15.12
C GLY A 251 -1.87 6.82 15.20
N CYS A 252 -1.61 6.14 14.08
CA CYS A 252 -1.47 4.68 13.97
C CYS A 252 -0.03 4.23 13.69
N ARG A 253 0.93 5.16 13.71
CA ARG A 253 2.35 4.84 13.53
C ARG A 253 2.81 3.81 14.58
N LEU A 254 3.58 2.80 14.15
CA LEU A 254 4.07 1.69 14.99
C LEU A 254 2.96 0.92 15.73
N THR A 255 1.75 0.89 15.17
CA THR A 255 0.62 0.17 15.75
C THR A 255 0.45 -1.20 15.08
N GLY A 256 0.37 -2.25 15.89
CA GLY A 256 -0.08 -3.56 15.45
C GLY A 256 -1.59 -3.55 15.19
N VAL A 257 -2.02 -4.15 14.09
CA VAL A 257 -3.42 -4.23 13.68
C VAL A 257 -3.81 -5.67 13.38
N THR A 258 -5.08 -5.98 13.61
CA THR A 258 -5.72 -7.21 13.18
C THR A 258 -6.69 -6.88 12.04
N VAL A 259 -6.66 -7.70 11.00
CA VAL A 259 -7.52 -7.62 9.81
C VAL A 259 -8.41 -8.85 9.79
N SER A 260 -9.70 -8.68 10.05
CA SER A 260 -10.66 -9.80 10.06
C SER A 260 -11.55 -9.76 8.82
N PHE A 261 -11.91 -10.93 8.31
CA PHE A 261 -12.68 -11.10 7.07
C PHE A 261 -14.03 -11.76 7.34
N THR A 262 -15.11 -11.17 6.82
CA THR A 262 -16.48 -11.70 7.03
C THR A 262 -16.75 -12.99 6.25
N ASN A 263 -15.90 -13.32 5.28
CA ASN A 263 -15.97 -14.51 4.44
C ASN A 263 -15.35 -15.76 5.10
N GLY A 264 -14.91 -15.66 6.36
CA GLY A 264 -14.31 -16.77 7.11
C GLY A 264 -12.87 -17.09 6.72
N GLN A 265 -12.20 -16.23 5.94
CA GLN A 265 -10.74 -16.25 5.86
C GLN A 265 -10.16 -15.96 7.25
N PRO A 266 -9.02 -16.55 7.60
CA PRO A 266 -8.42 -16.29 8.89
C PRO A 266 -7.94 -14.84 9.00
N ASP A 267 -7.82 -14.35 10.23
CA ASP A 267 -7.41 -12.97 10.54
C ASP A 267 -5.93 -12.72 10.24
N ASP A 268 -5.64 -11.66 9.50
CA ASP A 268 -4.29 -11.23 9.20
C ASP A 268 -3.78 -10.20 10.20
N HIS A 269 -2.47 -10.14 10.40
CA HIS A 269 -1.84 -9.24 11.35
C HIS A 269 -0.73 -8.44 10.68
N ALA A 270 -0.71 -7.14 10.93
CA ALA A 270 0.33 -6.28 10.39
C ALA A 270 0.74 -5.22 11.40
N THR A 271 1.93 -4.68 11.23
CA THR A 271 2.39 -3.49 11.93
C THR A 271 2.46 -2.33 10.95
N ILE A 272 1.70 -1.28 11.21
CA ILE A 272 1.83 0.00 10.52
C ILE A 272 3.15 0.63 10.95
N THR A 273 4.02 0.98 10.00
CA THR A 273 5.35 1.49 10.30
C THR A 273 5.39 3.02 10.37
N ILE A 274 6.30 3.66 9.62
CA ILE A 274 6.42 5.11 9.55
C ILE A 274 5.42 5.67 8.54
N ILE A 275 4.86 6.82 8.87
CA ILE A 275 4.02 7.59 7.96
C ILE A 275 4.89 8.66 7.32
N SER A 276 4.91 8.69 6.00
CA SER A 276 5.61 9.69 5.21
C SER A 276 4.64 10.47 4.35
N GLU A 277 4.98 11.70 4.01
CA GLU A 277 4.23 12.51 3.07
C GLU A 277 5.21 13.20 2.13
N THR A 278 4.97 13.12 0.83
CA THR A 278 5.81 13.74 -0.19
C THR A 278 4.95 14.10 -1.39
N ASP A 279 5.03 15.34 -1.88
CA ASP A 279 4.28 15.86 -3.04
C ASP A 279 2.75 15.64 -2.97
N GLY A 280 2.19 15.78 -1.75
CA GLY A 280 0.77 15.59 -1.49
C GLY A 280 0.32 14.13 -1.58
N ILE A 281 1.25 13.19 -1.38
CA ILE A 281 0.97 11.75 -1.27
C ILE A 281 1.47 11.27 0.09
N ALA A 282 0.52 10.81 0.90
CA ALA A 282 0.78 10.10 2.15
C ALA A 282 1.12 8.64 1.83
N SER A 283 2.07 8.06 2.57
CA SER A 283 2.43 6.65 2.45
C SER A 283 2.81 6.02 3.79
N THR A 284 2.61 4.71 3.90
CA THR A 284 3.08 3.90 5.01
C THR A 284 3.34 2.47 4.54
N VAL A 285 4.34 1.81 5.14
CA VAL A 285 4.56 0.38 4.94
C VAL A 285 3.86 -0.39 6.07
N LEU A 286 3.19 -1.47 5.71
CA LEU A 286 2.67 -2.49 6.60
C LEU A 286 3.56 -3.71 6.49
N LEU A 287 4.13 -4.10 7.63
CA LEU A 287 4.94 -5.30 7.74
C LEU A 287 4.11 -6.41 8.39
N PRO A 288 4.28 -7.67 7.97
CA PRO A 288 3.72 -8.83 8.66
C PRO A 288 4.08 -8.83 10.16
N ALA A 289 3.22 -9.39 11.00
CA ALA A 289 3.45 -9.42 12.44
C ALA A 289 4.40 -10.58 12.82
N GLY A 290 5.70 -10.29 12.90
CA GLY A 290 6.72 -11.21 13.41
C GLY A 290 7.76 -11.66 12.38
N ALA A 291 8.86 -12.25 12.86
CA ALA A 291 10.02 -12.61 12.04
C ALA A 291 9.82 -13.88 11.17
N SER A 292 8.75 -14.65 11.42
CA SER A 292 8.44 -15.92 10.76
C SER A 292 7.44 -15.80 9.61
N GLU A 293 6.83 -14.63 9.41
CA GLU A 293 5.92 -14.37 8.30
C GLU A 293 6.74 -13.94 7.07
N HIS A 294 6.58 -14.68 5.98
CA HIS A 294 7.50 -14.76 4.84
C HIS A 294 8.08 -13.41 4.37
N GLN A 295 9.41 -13.37 4.17
CA GLN A 295 10.11 -12.32 3.42
C GLN A 295 9.37 -12.06 2.09
N GLY A 296 8.82 -10.85 1.91
CA GLY A 296 8.09 -10.48 0.70
C GLY A 296 6.58 -10.33 0.79
N SER A 297 6.04 -10.26 2.00
CA SER A 297 4.60 -10.05 2.24
C SER A 297 4.28 -8.62 2.70
N GLU A 298 5.26 -7.71 2.66
CA GLU A 298 5.04 -6.31 2.96
C GLU A 298 4.03 -5.67 2.00
N CYS A 299 3.36 -4.64 2.49
CA CYS A 299 2.51 -3.80 1.67
C CYS A 299 2.84 -2.33 1.86
N GLU A 300 2.89 -1.57 0.79
CA GLU A 300 2.80 -0.12 0.87
C GLU A 300 1.36 0.35 0.67
N ARG A 301 0.88 1.17 1.60
CA ARG A 301 -0.31 1.98 1.47
C ARG A 301 0.06 3.39 1.05
N ALA A 302 -0.68 3.95 0.12
CA ALA A 302 -0.55 5.33 -0.27
C ALA A 302 -1.92 5.98 -0.49
N MET A 303 -2.00 7.26 -0.19
CA MET A 303 -3.18 8.08 -0.47
C MET A 303 -2.71 9.41 -1.03
N GLY A 304 -3.42 9.95 -2.01
CA GLY A 304 -3.17 11.27 -2.57
C GLY A 304 -4.48 11.97 -2.91
N VAL A 305 -4.37 13.22 -3.32
CA VAL A 305 -5.51 14.03 -3.74
C VAL A 305 -5.13 14.90 -4.93
N ARG A 306 -6.02 14.97 -5.93
CA ARG A 306 -5.93 15.87 -7.09
C ARG A 306 -7.34 16.26 -7.51
N ARG A 307 -7.59 17.56 -7.71
CA ARG A 307 -8.94 18.11 -7.96
C ARG A 307 -9.90 17.62 -6.88
N ASN A 308 -11.14 17.28 -7.24
CA ASN A 308 -12.15 16.73 -6.34
C ASN A 308 -12.01 15.21 -6.10
N VAL A 309 -10.85 14.60 -6.38
CA VAL A 309 -10.67 13.14 -6.33
C VAL A 309 -9.56 12.76 -5.35
N VAL A 310 -9.88 11.82 -4.46
CA VAL A 310 -8.90 11.13 -3.61
C VAL A 310 -8.47 9.85 -4.29
N VAL A 311 -7.15 9.63 -4.34
CA VAL A 311 -6.51 8.41 -4.85
C VAL A 311 -6.09 7.57 -3.66
N ASP A 312 -6.44 6.28 -3.65
CA ASP A 312 -6.24 5.39 -2.51
C ASP A 312 -5.71 4.03 -2.98
N VAL A 313 -4.45 3.71 -2.65
CA VAL A 313 -3.71 2.58 -3.24
C VAL A 313 -3.08 1.72 -2.15
N ARG A 314 -3.07 0.41 -2.37
CA ARG A 314 -2.24 -0.56 -1.65
C ARG A 314 -1.52 -1.45 -2.65
N ALA A 315 -0.21 -1.57 -2.55
CA ALA A 315 0.59 -2.55 -3.26
C ALA A 315 1.21 -3.51 -2.24
N CYS A 316 1.14 -4.81 -2.49
CA CYS A 316 1.69 -5.85 -1.64
C CYS A 316 2.58 -6.78 -2.45
N GLY A 317 3.66 -7.25 -1.83
CA GLY A 317 4.62 -8.16 -2.44
C GLY A 317 6.06 -7.74 -2.14
N GLN A 318 7.01 -8.51 -2.66
CA GLN A 318 8.43 -8.26 -2.51
C GLN A 318 8.83 -6.91 -3.11
N ASN A 319 9.64 -6.14 -2.38
CA ASN A 319 10.22 -4.88 -2.86
C ASN A 319 9.15 -3.84 -3.28
N THR A 320 7.98 -3.86 -2.64
CA THR A 320 6.88 -2.93 -2.98
C THR A 320 6.91 -1.61 -2.21
N ILE A 321 7.97 -1.38 -1.44
CA ILE A 321 8.22 -0.09 -0.78
C ILE A 321 8.37 0.96 -1.89
N THR A 322 7.59 2.05 -1.83
CA THR A 322 7.39 3.10 -2.86
C THR A 322 6.50 2.78 -4.07
N THR A 323 6.06 1.52 -4.26
CA THR A 323 5.16 1.16 -5.38
C THR A 323 3.78 1.83 -5.25
N GLY A 324 3.15 1.78 -4.08
CA GLY A 324 1.86 2.42 -3.82
C GLY A 324 1.93 3.93 -4.03
N ALA A 325 2.97 4.59 -3.54
CA ALA A 325 3.16 6.02 -3.75
C ALA A 325 3.37 6.36 -5.24
N SER A 326 4.11 5.54 -5.96
CA SER A 326 4.33 5.70 -7.41
C SER A 326 3.05 5.51 -8.21
N LEU A 327 2.23 4.52 -7.86
CA LEU A 327 0.91 4.31 -8.47
C LEU A 327 -0.04 5.48 -8.17
N ALA A 328 -0.02 6.02 -6.96
CA ALA A 328 -0.80 7.20 -6.63
C ALA A 328 -0.41 8.41 -7.52
N ARG A 329 0.89 8.58 -7.85
CA ARG A 329 1.34 9.59 -8.83
C ARG A 329 0.79 9.32 -10.24
N VAL A 330 0.87 8.07 -10.71
CA VAL A 330 0.34 7.70 -12.03
C VAL A 330 -1.16 8.04 -12.15
N ILE A 331 -1.94 7.72 -11.12
CA ILE A 331 -3.38 8.03 -11.11
C ILE A 331 -3.62 9.55 -11.02
N ASN A 332 -2.84 10.26 -10.21
CA ASN A 332 -2.85 11.73 -10.17
C ASN A 332 -2.58 12.37 -11.56
N ASP A 333 -1.67 11.79 -12.34
CA ASP A 333 -1.38 12.22 -13.72
C ASP A 333 -2.53 11.87 -14.67
N ASN A 334 -3.18 10.72 -14.51
CA ASN A 334 -4.41 10.38 -15.24
C ASN A 334 -5.52 11.42 -14.96
N ILE A 335 -5.72 11.78 -13.69
CA ILE A 335 -6.68 12.83 -13.26
C ILE A 335 -6.38 14.17 -13.92
N THR A 336 -5.09 14.56 -13.95
CA THR A 336 -4.65 15.83 -14.53
C THR A 336 -4.90 15.87 -16.04
N ARG A 337 -4.73 14.74 -16.74
CA ARG A 337 -4.98 14.64 -18.19
C ARG A 337 -6.47 14.57 -18.57
N HIS A 338 -7.35 14.34 -17.61
CA HIS A 338 -8.80 14.25 -17.82
C HIS A 338 -9.52 15.62 -17.71
N SER A 339 -8.76 16.71 -17.86
CA SER A 339 -9.23 18.10 -17.88
C SER A 339 -9.73 18.54 -19.25
#